data_AF-A0A2E2PIS8-F1
#
_entry.id   AF-A0A2E2PIS8-F1
#
_cell.length_a   1.000
_cell.length_b   1.000
_cell.length_c   1.000
_cell.angle_alpha   90.00
_cell.angle_beta   90.00
_cell.angle_gamma   90.00
#
_symmetry.space_group_name_H-M   'P 1'
#
loop_
_entity.id
_entity.type
_entity.pdbx_description
1 polymer ?
#
loop_
_entity_poly.entity_id
_entity_poly.type
_entity_poly.pdbx_seq_one_letter_code
_entity_poly.pdbx_strand_id
1 'polypeptide(L)'
;MPEDFTPAQLARQVEKIRQALFDDFEDMGEGKYSGELNIEVKKIIEGTLIFDKVLSEDEFTVMFSDCTDKLLEWIQEQTKGVDTRIAAFFIQDFIAQTLSNAYDVKEVEHKDNGSDPMFG
;
A
#
# COMPACT_ATOMS: atom_id res chain seq x y z
N MET A 1 -7.96 13.28 -5.40
CA MET A 1 -8.90 12.35 -6.08
C MET A 1 -9.07 12.81 -7.51
N PRO A 2 -9.18 11.90 -8.50
CA PRO A 2 -9.48 12.30 -9.87
C PRO A 2 -10.86 13.00 -9.90
N GLU A 3 -10.86 14.29 -10.25
CA GLU A 3 -12.03 15.19 -10.19
C GLU A 3 -13.13 14.82 -11.21
N ASP A 4 -12.83 13.87 -12.11
CA ASP A 4 -13.69 13.45 -13.22
C ASP A 4 -14.78 12.43 -12.82
N PHE A 5 -14.75 11.88 -11.60
CA PHE A 5 -15.63 10.78 -11.20
C PHE A 5 -16.67 11.21 -10.15
N THR A 6 -17.91 10.79 -10.35
CA THR A 6 -18.93 10.89 -9.30
C THR A 6 -18.60 9.96 -8.13
N PRO A 7 -19.03 10.28 -6.89
CA PRO A 7 -18.81 9.41 -5.73
C PRO A 7 -19.29 7.97 -5.94
N ALA A 8 -20.42 7.80 -6.66
CA ALA A 8 -20.97 6.48 -6.99
C ALA A 8 -20.10 5.70 -7.98
N GLN A 9 -19.48 6.37 -8.95
CA GLN A 9 -18.55 5.72 -9.89
C GLN A 9 -17.25 5.32 -9.21
N LEU A 10 -16.76 6.15 -8.30
CA LEU A 10 -15.56 5.85 -7.51
C LEU A 10 -15.81 4.65 -6.59
N ALA A 11 -16.92 4.64 -5.84
CA ALA A 11 -17.30 3.53 -4.97
C ALA A 11 -17.40 2.19 -5.73
N ARG A 12 -18.00 2.19 -6.93
CA ARG A 12 -18.11 0.98 -7.76
C ARG A 12 -16.75 0.45 -8.22
N GLN A 13 -15.82 1.34 -8.55
CA GLN A 13 -14.49 0.94 -9.00
C GLN A 13 -13.63 0.44 -7.85
N VAL A 14 -13.69 1.12 -6.70
CA VAL A 14 -13.07 0.67 -5.45
C VAL A 14 -13.59 -0.71 -5.05
N GLU A 15 -14.89 -0.93 -5.16
CA GLU A 15 -15.50 -2.23 -4.85
C GLU A 15 -14.99 -3.35 -5.78
N LYS A 16 -14.83 -3.08 -7.08
CA LYS A 16 -14.23 -4.04 -8.02
C LYS A 16 -12.78 -4.38 -7.67
N ILE A 17 -11.99 -3.37 -7.30
CA ILE A 17 -10.60 -3.56 -6.87
C ILE A 17 -10.57 -4.42 -5.60
N ARG A 18 -11.45 -4.13 -4.64
CA ARG A 18 -11.57 -4.90 -3.40
C ARG A 18 -11.94 -6.35 -3.64
N GLN A 19 -12.93 -6.61 -4.49
CA GLN A 19 -13.33 -7.97 -4.87
C GLN A 19 -12.22 -8.75 -5.58
N ALA A 20 -11.31 -8.06 -6.26
CA ALA A 20 -10.13 -8.71 -6.85
C ALA A 20 -9.07 -9.01 -5.78
N LEU A 21 -8.88 -8.12 -4.82
CA LEU A 21 -7.81 -8.25 -3.82
C LEU A 21 -8.08 -9.28 -2.72
N PHE A 22 -9.34 -9.56 -2.41
CA PHE A 22 -9.75 -10.45 -1.32
C PHE A 22 -10.58 -11.61 -1.84
N ASP A 23 -10.22 -12.85 -1.48
CA ASP A 23 -10.94 -14.05 -1.92
C ASP A 23 -12.24 -14.25 -1.12
N ASP A 24 -12.21 -13.96 0.18
CA ASP A 24 -13.38 -13.92 1.07
C ASP A 24 -13.32 -12.60 1.85
N PHE A 25 -14.14 -11.61 1.51
CA PHE A 25 -14.22 -10.36 2.27
C PHE A 25 -15.57 -10.22 2.99
N GLU A 26 -15.52 -9.92 4.28
CA GLU A 26 -16.65 -9.44 5.07
C GLU A 26 -16.47 -7.94 5.34
N ASP A 27 -17.46 -7.15 4.93
CA ASP A 27 -17.58 -5.75 5.35
C ASP A 27 -18.03 -5.72 6.82
N MET A 28 -17.10 -5.39 7.72
CA MET A 28 -17.39 -5.29 9.15
C MET A 28 -18.02 -3.94 9.53
N GLY A 29 -18.28 -3.06 8.55
CA GLY A 29 -18.74 -1.70 8.78
C GLY A 29 -17.62 -0.74 9.19
N GLU A 30 -17.93 0.56 9.19
CA GLU A 30 -16.99 1.64 9.57
C GLU A 30 -15.69 1.69 8.74
N GLY A 31 -15.68 1.15 7.52
CA GLY A 31 -14.48 1.08 6.69
C GLY A 31 -13.47 0.01 7.13
N LYS A 32 -13.89 -0.93 7.98
CA LYS A 32 -13.09 -2.09 8.39
C LYS A 32 -13.53 -3.31 7.59
N TYR A 33 -12.54 -4.01 7.04
CA TYR A 33 -12.75 -5.21 6.24
C TYR A 33 -11.98 -6.36 6.88
N SER A 34 -12.62 -7.53 6.98
CA SER A 34 -11.94 -8.77 7.35
C SER A 34 -11.99 -9.69 6.14
N GLY A 35 -10.84 -10.21 5.73
CA GLY A 35 -10.81 -11.14 4.62
C GLY A 35 -9.44 -11.72 4.37
N GLU A 36 -9.42 -12.84 3.66
CA GLU A 36 -8.17 -13.44 3.19
C GLU A 36 -7.75 -12.76 1.89
N LEU A 37 -6.51 -12.24 1.87
CA LEU A 37 -5.94 -11.69 0.65
C LEU A 37 -5.83 -12.79 -0.39
N ASN A 38 -6.15 -12.44 -1.63
CA ASN A 38 -5.94 -13.33 -2.75
C ASN A 38 -4.49 -13.84 -2.76
N ILE A 39 -4.33 -15.15 -2.97
CA ILE A 39 -3.02 -15.80 -2.85
C ILE A 39 -1.96 -15.20 -3.79
N GLU A 40 -2.35 -14.67 -4.95
CA GLU A 40 -1.43 -14.01 -5.89
C GLU A 40 -0.99 -12.64 -5.36
N VAL A 41 -1.93 -11.88 -4.82
CA VAL A 41 -1.67 -10.59 -4.14
C VAL A 41 -0.71 -10.80 -2.98
N LYS A 42 -0.97 -11.81 -2.13
CA LYS A 42 -0.11 -12.17 -1.02
C LYS A 42 1.31 -12.51 -1.48
N LYS A 43 1.46 -13.30 -2.55
CA LYS A 43 2.77 -13.60 -3.15
C LYS A 43 3.49 -12.37 -3.67
N ILE A 44 2.79 -11.40 -4.26
CA ILE A 44 3.39 -10.14 -4.72
C ILE A 44 3.93 -9.36 -3.53
N ILE A 45 3.14 -9.25 -2.46
CA ILE A 45 3.52 -8.55 -1.23
C ILE A 45 4.72 -9.25 -0.56
N GLU A 46 4.63 -10.55 -0.30
CA GLU A 46 5.70 -11.33 0.34
C GLU A 46 6.98 -11.41 -0.52
N GLY A 47 6.83 -11.42 -1.85
CA GLY A 47 7.96 -11.45 -2.78
C GLY A 47 8.65 -10.10 -2.95
N THR A 48 8.02 -9.00 -2.53
CA THR A 48 8.55 -7.65 -2.73
C THR A 48 8.93 -6.96 -1.42
N LEU A 49 8.17 -7.20 -0.34
CA LEU A 49 8.40 -6.56 0.94
C LEU A 49 9.42 -7.33 1.80
N ILE A 50 10.40 -6.60 2.32
CA ILE A 50 11.50 -7.16 3.13
C ILE A 50 11.28 -6.86 4.61
N PHE A 51 10.65 -7.78 5.34
CA PHE A 51 10.28 -7.59 6.75
C PHE A 51 11.42 -7.80 7.75
N ASP A 52 12.50 -8.48 7.36
CA ASP A 52 13.57 -8.93 8.27
C ASP A 52 14.82 -8.02 8.27
N LYS A 53 14.75 -6.83 7.66
CA LYS A 53 15.89 -5.91 7.53
C LYS A 53 15.47 -4.48 7.87
N VAL A 54 16.38 -3.74 8.50
CA VAL A 54 16.30 -2.27 8.54
C VAL A 54 16.58 -1.73 7.15
N LEU A 55 15.61 -1.03 6.57
CA LEU A 55 15.71 -0.39 5.26
C LEU A 55 16.10 1.08 5.44
N SER A 56 16.94 1.60 4.54
CA SER A 56 17.07 3.05 4.39
C SER A 56 15.80 3.65 3.76
N GLU A 57 15.64 4.97 3.82
CA GLU A 57 14.51 5.67 3.19
C GLU A 57 14.47 5.42 1.67
N ASP A 58 15.62 5.39 1.01
CA ASP A 58 15.73 5.08 -0.43
C ASP A 58 15.33 3.62 -0.72
N GLU A 59 15.83 2.65 0.07
CA GLU A 59 15.48 1.24 -0.07
C GLU A 59 13.98 1.02 0.15
N PHE A 60 13.40 1.70 1.15
CA PHE A 60 11.98 1.66 1.44
C PHE A 60 11.17 2.24 0.28
N THR A 61 11.58 3.38 -0.28
CA THR A 61 10.88 4.05 -1.39
C THR A 61 10.89 3.19 -2.65
N VAL A 62 12.03 2.58 -2.99
CA VAL A 62 12.15 1.69 -4.15
C VAL A 62 11.28 0.43 -3.96
N MET A 63 11.34 -0.19 -2.78
CA MET A 63 10.51 -1.35 -2.44
C MET A 63 9.02 -1.01 -2.52
N PHE A 64 8.61 0.14 -1.97
CA PHE A 64 7.23 0.61 -2.00
C PHE A 64 6.73 0.81 -3.43
N SER A 65 7.53 1.48 -4.27
CA SER A 65 7.20 1.71 -5.69
C SER A 65 7.07 0.39 -6.44
N ASP A 66 8.03 -0.54 -6.28
CA ASP A 66 8.02 -1.82 -6.99
C ASP A 66 6.82 -2.69 -6.58
N CYS A 67 6.46 -2.70 -5.30
CA CYS A 67 5.26 -3.39 -4.82
C CYS A 67 3.98 -2.76 -5.39
N THR A 68 3.92 -1.43 -5.44
CA THR A 68 2.79 -0.67 -6.00
C THR A 68 2.62 -0.98 -7.49
N ASP A 69 3.69 -0.95 -8.27
CA ASP A 69 3.66 -1.17 -9.71
C ASP A 69 3.18 -2.59 -10.05
N LYS A 70 3.71 -3.61 -9.35
CA LYS A 70 3.31 -5.02 -9.54
C LYS A 70 1.85 -5.26 -9.18
N LEU A 71 1.37 -4.69 -8.08
CA LEU A 71 -0.04 -4.81 -7.68
C LEU A 71 -0.96 -4.06 -8.65
N LEU A 72 -0.51 -2.91 -9.17
CA LEU A 72 -1.26 -2.14 -10.15
C LEU A 72 -1.42 -2.89 -11.46
N GLU A 73 -0.33 -3.46 -11.98
CA GLU A 73 -0.35 -4.30 -13.18
C GLU A 73 -1.32 -5.47 -13.01
N TRP A 74 -1.21 -6.21 -11.90
CA TRP A 74 -2.10 -7.33 -11.61
C TRP A 74 -3.58 -6.90 -11.50
N ILE A 75 -3.89 -5.80 -10.80
CA ILE A 75 -5.27 -5.30 -10.71
C ILE A 75 -5.81 -4.90 -12.08
N GLN A 76 -5.00 -4.28 -12.95
CA GLN A 76 -5.43 -3.90 -14.29
C GLN A 76 -5.73 -5.12 -15.18
N GLU A 77 -5.00 -6.22 -14.99
CA GLU A 77 -5.26 -7.49 -15.67
C GLU A 77 -6.53 -8.18 -15.17
N GLN A 78 -6.76 -8.18 -13.86
CA GLN A 78 -7.90 -8.85 -13.24
C GLN A 78 -9.20 -8.04 -13.30
N THR A 79 -9.12 -6.70 -13.29
CA THR A 79 -10.30 -5.82 -13.24
C THR A 79 -10.53 -5.13 -14.58
N LYS A 80 -11.62 -5.51 -15.27
CA LYS A 80 -12.03 -4.81 -16.50
C LYS A 80 -12.79 -3.52 -16.21
N GLY A 81 -12.29 -2.42 -16.78
CA GLY A 81 -12.94 -1.11 -16.78
C GLY A 81 -12.78 -0.33 -15.46
N VAL A 82 -11.72 -0.60 -14.71
CA VAL A 82 -11.28 0.25 -13.59
C VAL A 82 -10.26 1.26 -14.13
N ASP A 83 -10.47 2.55 -13.85
CA ASP A 83 -9.53 3.61 -14.20
C ASP A 83 -8.23 3.43 -13.42
N THR A 84 -7.11 3.44 -14.13
CA THR A 84 -5.78 3.19 -13.58
C THR A 84 -5.41 4.19 -12.46
N ARG A 85 -5.92 5.43 -12.50
CA ARG A 85 -5.68 6.43 -11.45
C ARG A 85 -6.40 6.06 -10.15
N ILE A 86 -7.59 5.47 -10.25
CA ILE A 86 -8.35 4.99 -9.09
C ILE A 86 -7.68 3.75 -8.51
N ALA A 87 -7.24 2.82 -9.36
CA ALA A 87 -6.48 1.65 -8.94
C ALA A 87 -5.17 2.05 -8.23
N ALA A 88 -4.38 2.94 -8.83
CA ALA A 88 -3.13 3.40 -8.24
C ALA A 88 -3.34 4.05 -6.87
N PHE A 89 -4.34 4.93 -6.73
CA PHE A 89 -4.66 5.56 -5.45
C PHE A 89 -5.04 4.52 -4.38
N PHE A 90 -5.88 3.55 -4.74
CA PHE A 90 -6.30 2.50 -3.81
C PHE A 90 -5.13 1.62 -3.37
N ILE A 91 -4.29 1.21 -4.31
CA ILE A 91 -3.15 0.32 -4.04
C ILE A 91 -2.10 1.01 -3.18
N GLN A 92 -1.79 2.28 -3.46
CA GLN A 92 -0.87 3.06 -2.64
C GLN A 92 -1.35 3.15 -1.19
N ASP A 93 -2.63 3.45 -0.97
CA ASP A 93 -3.23 3.49 0.36
C ASP A 93 -3.22 2.11 1.03
N PHE A 94 -3.56 1.06 0.30
CA PHE A 94 -3.55 -0.32 0.79
C PHE A 94 -2.15 -0.79 1.23
N ILE A 95 -1.12 -0.54 0.41
CA ILE A 95 0.27 -0.89 0.74
C ILE A 95 0.75 -0.05 1.92
N ALA A 96 0.47 1.26 1.95
CA ALA A 96 0.85 2.12 3.06
C ALA A 96 0.27 1.62 4.39
N GLN A 97 -1.03 1.27 4.42
CA GLN A 97 -1.68 0.69 5.61
C GLN A 97 -1.09 -0.67 5.99
N THR A 98 -0.81 -1.52 5.00
CA THR A 98 -0.19 -2.84 5.24
C THR A 98 1.20 -2.68 5.86
N LEU A 99 1.99 -1.74 5.35
CA LEU A 99 3.32 -1.42 5.86
C LEU A 99 3.25 -0.78 7.25
N SER A 100 2.36 0.18 7.49
CA SER A 100 2.19 0.78 8.82
C SER A 100 1.76 -0.23 9.89
N ASN A 101 1.00 -1.27 9.50
CA ASN A 101 0.64 -2.35 10.41
C ASN A 101 1.76 -3.38 10.60
N ALA A 102 2.60 -3.60 9.58
CA ALA A 102 3.67 -4.61 9.60
C ALA A 102 5.01 -4.09 10.16
N TYR A 103 5.32 -2.81 9.92
CA TYR A 103 6.53 -2.15 10.39
C TYR A 103 6.18 -1.25 11.58
N ASP A 104 6.57 -1.67 12.77
CA ASP A 104 6.67 -0.78 13.92
C ASP A 104 7.81 0.20 13.60
N VAL A 105 7.49 1.45 13.26
CA VAL A 105 8.48 2.49 12.94
C VAL A 105 9.26 2.76 14.21
N LYS A 106 10.37 2.04 14.39
CA LYS A 106 11.37 2.41 15.38
C LYS A 106 12.05 3.67 14.85
N GLU A 107 11.80 4.79 15.51
CA GLU A 107 12.61 5.99 15.36
C GLU A 107 14.07 5.55 15.47
N VAL A 108 14.79 5.59 14.35
CA VAL A 108 16.23 5.41 14.36
C VAL A 108 16.73 6.65 15.07
N GLU A 109 17.12 6.51 16.35
CA GLU A 109 17.85 7.58 17.02
C GLU A 109 18.99 7.97 16.09
N HIS A 110 18.86 9.13 15.45
CA HIS A 110 19.99 9.77 14.81
C HIS A 110 21.00 9.96 15.94
N LYS A 111 22.02 9.11 15.99
CA LYS A 111 23.22 9.39 16.76
C LYS A 111 23.75 10.69 16.19
N ASP A 112 23.45 11.76 16.90
CA ASP A 112 23.96 13.10 16.71
C ASP A 112 25.48 13.06 16.94
N ASN A 113 26.20 12.57 15.93
CA ASN A 113 27.65 12.60 15.85
C ASN A 113 28.03 13.92 15.17
N GLY A 114 27.91 15.02 15.91
CA GLY A 114 28.17 16.35 15.38
C GLY A 114 28.21 17.41 16.46
N SER A 115 29.10 17.25 17.43
CA SER A 115 29.53 18.26 18.39
C SER A 115 29.41 19.70 17.88
N ASP A 116 28.57 20.49 18.54
CA ASP A 116 28.40 21.92 18.33
C ASP A 116 29.06 22.67 19.51
N PRO A 117 30.34 23.07 19.44
CA PRO A 117 30.98 23.84 20.49
C PRO A 117 31.08 25.32 20.07
N MET A 118 29.96 26.05 19.96
CA MET A 118 30.01 27.50 19.69
C MET A 118 28.81 28.26 20.26
N PHE A 119 28.65 28.25 21.59
CA PHE A 119 28.09 29.40 22.32
C PHE A 119 28.80 29.52 23.67
N GLY A 120 29.84 30.35 23.69
CA GLY A 120 30.45 30.95 24.87
C GLY A 120 30.22 32.46 24.85
#